data_AF-A0A9X3H7X5-F1
#
_entry.id   AF-A0A9X3H7X5-F1
#
_cell.length_a   1.000
_cell.length_b   1.000
_cell.length_c   1.000
_cell.angle_alpha   90.00
_cell.angle_beta   90.00
_cell.angle_gamma   90.00
#
_symmetry.space_group_name_H-M   'P 1'
#
loop_
_entity.id
_entity.type
_entity.pdbx_description
1 polymer ?
#
loop_
_entity_poly.entity_id
_entity_poly.type
_entity_poly.pdbx_seq_one_letter_code
_entity_poly.pdbx_strand_id
1 'polypeptide(L)'
;MIRFFTILFLSFILQAQSFGQSVDDLVQTAYKLQVAKNHEEAMDVINKALEADGGEKSELVWHVRGFVYKDLFVKYRSEVEGSNYRTEAVSSFLNSIKYDKDGRLTDQNEKALKYLAVSYFNDASDVIKEHSSERIDLADKYYQDYRDIILELNSDTSLVEKDVEYYLAMSTAHRKIYESDRVENDAHWEMSNEYMNKVLDLDPNSFEAWFSKGVSYYNRGAYNLERLPYVDIYDLYQIQSESMRSIEMALPFMYRAYEIDSTKIDVIRALKIITFNLNKEEESDRFQQLIEEYGNDK
;
A
#
# COMPACT_ATOMS: atom_id res chain seq x y z
N MET A 1 -63.24 73.95 5.70
CA MET A 1 -61.78 73.83 5.94
C MET A 1 -61.54 72.60 6.79
N ILE A 2 -60.78 71.63 6.26
CA ILE A 2 -59.87 70.66 6.92
C ILE A 2 -59.47 69.72 5.76
N ARG A 3 -58.21 69.81 5.33
CA ARG A 3 -57.63 68.98 4.27
C ARG A 3 -56.84 67.85 4.93
N PHE A 4 -57.16 66.61 4.56
CA PHE A 4 -56.41 65.42 4.97
C PHE A 4 -55.05 65.40 4.26
N PHE A 5 -53.98 65.20 5.04
CA PHE A 5 -52.62 65.02 4.55
C PHE A 5 -52.34 63.51 4.52
N THR A 6 -52.14 62.94 3.33
CA THR A 6 -51.74 61.54 3.15
C THR A 6 -50.22 61.52 2.95
N ILE A 7 -49.48 60.95 3.90
CA ILE A 7 -48.04 60.74 3.79
C ILE A 7 -47.82 59.38 3.14
N LEU A 8 -47.27 59.36 1.93
CA LEU A 8 -46.87 58.16 1.21
C LEU A 8 -45.41 57.85 1.56
N PHE A 9 -45.17 56.75 2.30
CA PHE A 9 -43.83 56.19 2.51
C PHE A 9 -43.49 55.31 1.31
N LEU A 10 -42.55 55.76 0.46
CA LEU A 10 -41.96 54.95 -0.60
C LEU A 10 -40.70 54.30 -0.05
N SER A 11 -40.79 53.03 0.36
CA SER A 11 -39.63 52.21 0.70
C SER A 11 -38.96 51.72 -0.59
N PHE A 12 -37.81 52.31 -0.92
CA PHE A 12 -36.94 51.82 -1.98
C PHE A 12 -36.19 50.58 -1.45
N ILE A 13 -36.61 49.39 -1.86
CA ILE A 13 -35.83 48.16 -1.64
C ILE A 13 -34.69 48.19 -2.66
N LEU A 14 -33.48 48.53 -2.21
CA LEU A 14 -32.26 48.23 -2.94
C LEU A 14 -32.12 46.70 -2.97
N GLN A 15 -32.49 46.07 -4.09
CA GLN A 15 -32.00 44.73 -4.39
C GLN A 15 -30.54 44.88 -4.77
N ALA A 16 -29.64 44.58 -3.84
CA ALA A 16 -28.25 44.28 -4.18
C ALA A 16 -28.29 43.02 -5.05
N GLN A 17 -28.22 43.18 -6.38
CA GLN A 17 -27.86 42.07 -7.24
C GLN A 17 -26.40 41.77 -6.93
N SER A 18 -26.15 40.78 -6.06
CA SER A 18 -24.86 40.13 -6.01
C SER A 18 -24.66 39.48 -7.38
N PHE A 19 -23.88 40.12 -8.26
CA PHE A 19 -23.35 39.44 -9.42
C PHE A 19 -22.40 38.36 -8.89
N GLY A 20 -22.94 37.17 -8.62
CA GLY A 20 -22.12 36.00 -8.38
C GLY A 20 -21.22 35.81 -9.60
N GLN A 21 -19.92 35.64 -9.38
CA GLN A 21 -19.01 35.26 -10.46
C GLN A 21 -19.53 33.96 -11.07
N SER A 22 -19.53 33.87 -12.41
CA SER A 22 -19.94 32.63 -13.08
C SER A 22 -18.95 31.51 -12.75
N VAL A 23 -19.40 30.26 -12.83
CA VAL A 23 -18.53 29.07 -12.67
C VAL A 23 -17.32 29.18 -13.59
N ASP A 24 -17.53 29.57 -14.86
CA ASP A 24 -16.46 29.71 -15.85
C ASP A 24 -15.42 30.76 -15.44
N ASP A 25 -15.84 31.91 -14.91
CA ASP A 25 -14.91 32.96 -14.42
C ASP A 25 -14.08 32.47 -13.24
N LEU A 26 -14.70 31.73 -12.31
CA LEU A 26 -14.03 31.15 -11.15
C LEU A 26 -12.99 30.10 -11.60
N VAL A 27 -13.35 29.20 -12.52
CA VAL A 27 -12.43 28.19 -13.07
C VAL A 27 -11.24 28.85 -13.77
N GLN A 28 -11.48 29.85 -14.62
CA GLN A 28 -10.40 30.57 -15.30
C GLN A 28 -9.47 31.30 -14.31
N THR A 29 -10.04 31.86 -13.24
CA THR A 29 -9.28 32.54 -12.19
C THR A 29 -8.42 31.54 -11.41
N ALA A 30 -9.01 30.43 -10.98
CA ALA A 30 -8.27 29.36 -10.30
C ALA A 30 -7.13 28.80 -11.16
N TYR A 31 -7.39 28.57 -12.46
CA TYR A 31 -6.36 28.10 -13.39
C TYR A 31 -5.19 29.10 -13.51
N LYS A 32 -5.48 30.40 -13.65
CA LYS A 32 -4.43 31.44 -13.69
C LYS A 32 -3.60 31.46 -12.40
N LEU A 33 -4.24 31.33 -11.24
CA LEU A 33 -3.57 31.27 -9.94
C LEU A 33 -2.70 30.01 -9.81
N GLN A 34 -3.20 28.86 -10.27
CA GLN A 34 -2.46 27.60 -10.29
C GLN A 34 -1.20 27.70 -11.15
N VAL A 35 -1.31 28.24 -12.37
CA VAL A 35 -0.16 28.49 -13.26
C VAL A 35 0.83 29.47 -12.65
N ALA A 36 0.34 30.48 -11.91
CA ALA A 36 1.17 31.44 -11.19
C ALA A 36 1.80 30.87 -9.90
N LYS A 37 1.52 29.60 -9.54
CA LYS A 37 1.94 28.93 -8.29
C LYS A 37 1.35 29.50 -7.01
N ASN A 38 0.25 30.24 -7.10
CA ASN A 38 -0.55 30.70 -5.97
C ASN A 38 -1.58 29.62 -5.60
N HIS A 39 -1.09 28.44 -5.19
CA HIS A 39 -1.91 27.23 -5.07
C HIS A 39 -2.99 27.32 -3.98
N GLU A 40 -2.72 28.01 -2.86
CA GLU A 40 -3.69 28.21 -1.79
C GLU A 40 -4.86 29.10 -2.24
N GLU A 41 -4.55 30.22 -2.89
CA GLU A 41 -5.58 31.10 -3.47
C GLU A 41 -6.36 30.39 -4.58
N ALA A 42 -5.66 29.59 -5.41
CA ALA A 42 -6.31 28.77 -6.44
C ALA A 42 -7.28 27.76 -5.83
N MET A 43 -6.92 27.15 -4.69
CA MET A 43 -7.77 26.22 -3.93
C MET A 43 -9.03 26.91 -3.41
N ASP A 44 -8.89 28.11 -2.82
CA ASP A 44 -10.04 28.88 -2.34
C ASP A 44 -11.00 29.24 -3.48
N VAL A 45 -10.49 29.63 -4.64
CA VAL A 45 -11.30 30.01 -5.80
C VAL A 45 -11.97 28.78 -6.43
N ILE A 46 -11.25 27.68 -6.61
CA ILE A 46 -11.81 26.49 -7.26
C ILE A 46 -12.86 25.79 -6.40
N ASN A 47 -12.73 25.81 -5.07
CA ASN A 47 -13.76 25.27 -4.18
C ASN A 47 -15.04 26.12 -4.22
N LYS A 48 -14.94 27.44 -4.37
CA LYS A 48 -16.11 28.29 -4.65
C LYS A 48 -16.76 27.96 -6.00
N ALA A 49 -15.96 27.64 -7.02
CA ALA A 49 -16.48 27.20 -8.31
C ALA A 49 -17.27 25.89 -8.20
N LEU A 50 -16.81 24.98 -7.34
CA LEU A 50 -17.48 23.71 -7.05
C LEU A 50 -18.80 23.88 -6.30
N GLU A 51 -18.87 24.83 -5.37
CA GLU A 51 -20.09 25.13 -4.59
C GLU A 51 -21.13 25.96 -5.36
N ALA A 52 -20.74 26.58 -6.48
CA ALA A 52 -21.63 27.36 -7.32
C ALA A 52 -22.59 26.46 -8.12
N ASP A 53 -23.74 27.02 -8.54
CA ASP A 53 -24.79 26.28 -9.23
C ASP A 53 -24.27 25.59 -10.51
N GLY A 54 -24.35 24.25 -10.55
CA GLY A 54 -23.87 23.42 -11.65
C GLY A 54 -22.37 23.12 -11.65
N GLY A 55 -21.60 23.69 -10.72
CA GLY A 55 -20.16 23.46 -10.58
C GLY A 55 -19.81 22.00 -10.29
N GLU A 56 -20.63 21.31 -9.51
CA GLU A 56 -20.46 19.90 -9.15
C GLU A 56 -20.61 18.93 -10.32
N LYS A 57 -21.18 19.40 -11.44
CA LYS A 57 -21.36 18.66 -12.69
C LYS A 57 -20.40 19.11 -13.79
N SER A 58 -19.53 20.08 -13.51
CA SER A 58 -18.56 20.61 -14.48
C SER A 58 -17.28 19.80 -14.48
N GLU A 59 -16.97 19.15 -15.60
CA GLU A 59 -15.72 18.43 -15.81
C GLU A 59 -14.48 19.32 -15.68
N LEU A 60 -14.61 20.60 -16.07
CA LEU A 60 -13.54 21.60 -15.98
C LEU A 60 -13.26 22.07 -14.56
N VAL A 61 -14.30 22.26 -13.73
CA VAL A 61 -14.14 22.56 -12.30
C VAL A 61 -13.32 21.46 -11.64
N TRP A 62 -13.74 20.21 -11.83
CA TRP A 62 -13.06 19.06 -11.27
C TRP A 62 -11.63 18.88 -11.82
N HIS A 63 -11.41 19.12 -13.11
CA HIS A 63 -10.08 19.05 -13.73
C HIS A 63 -9.10 20.04 -13.10
N VAL A 64 -9.48 21.33 -13.04
CA VAL A 64 -8.64 22.38 -12.47
C VAL A 64 -8.43 22.13 -10.97
N ARG A 65 -9.47 21.70 -10.26
CA ARG A 65 -9.37 21.31 -8.84
C ARG A 65 -8.33 20.20 -8.64
N GLY A 66 -8.35 19.17 -9.47
CA GLY A 66 -7.38 18.07 -9.41
C GLY A 66 -5.93 18.55 -9.52
N PHE A 67 -5.64 19.45 -10.45
CA PHE A 67 -4.29 20.00 -10.62
C PHE A 67 -3.89 20.94 -9.47
N VAL A 68 -4.79 21.78 -8.96
CA VAL A 68 -4.54 22.62 -7.79
C VAL A 68 -4.16 21.76 -6.58
N TYR A 69 -4.98 20.75 -6.27
CA TYR A 69 -4.75 19.88 -5.12
C TYR A 69 -3.52 18.98 -5.30
N LYS A 70 -3.22 18.53 -6.52
CA LYS A 70 -1.97 17.82 -6.82
C LYS A 70 -0.75 18.69 -6.54
N ASP A 71 -0.77 19.97 -6.93
CA ASP A 71 0.36 20.87 -6.69
C ASP A 71 0.53 21.17 -5.19
N LEU A 72 -0.58 21.33 -4.45
CA LEU A 72 -0.56 21.43 -3.00
C LEU A 72 0.01 20.15 -2.35
N PHE A 73 -0.37 18.97 -2.82
CA PHE A 73 0.24 17.71 -2.36
C PHE A 73 1.75 17.71 -2.59
N VAL A 74 2.20 18.10 -3.78
CA VAL A 74 3.65 18.15 -4.08
C VAL A 74 4.36 19.15 -3.17
N LYS A 75 3.76 20.32 -2.90
CA LYS A 75 4.32 21.35 -2.02
C LYS A 75 4.40 20.90 -0.56
N TYR A 76 3.37 20.21 -0.06
CA TYR A 76 3.21 19.82 1.33
C TYR A 76 3.41 18.33 1.58
N ARG A 77 4.18 17.64 0.71
CA ARG A 77 4.28 16.17 0.71
C ARG A 77 4.77 15.58 2.04
N SER A 78 5.67 16.28 2.74
CA SER A 78 6.22 15.85 4.03
C SER A 78 5.33 16.19 5.23
N GLU A 79 4.22 16.88 5.02
CA GLU A 79 3.30 17.34 6.05
C GLU A 79 2.04 16.46 6.09
N VAL A 80 1.34 16.45 7.22
CA VAL A 80 0.12 15.63 7.40
C VAL A 80 -0.96 16.04 6.39
N GLU A 81 -1.02 17.34 6.12
CA GLU A 81 -1.91 18.00 5.18
C GLU A 81 -1.71 17.50 3.74
N GLY A 82 -0.48 17.11 3.36
CA GLY A 82 -0.17 16.58 2.04
C GLY A 82 -1.02 15.37 1.67
N SER A 83 -1.29 14.48 2.63
CA SER A 83 -2.12 13.29 2.42
C SER A 83 -3.58 13.65 2.06
N ASN A 84 -4.11 14.69 2.71
CA ASN A 84 -5.46 15.19 2.42
C ASN A 84 -5.50 15.80 1.01
N TYR A 85 -4.51 16.60 0.65
CA TYR A 85 -4.44 17.19 -0.70
C TYR A 85 -4.33 16.13 -1.80
N ARG A 86 -3.58 15.05 -1.57
CA ARG A 86 -3.51 13.93 -2.52
C ARG A 86 -4.87 13.28 -2.72
N THR A 87 -5.59 13.02 -1.64
CA THR A 87 -6.93 12.41 -1.67
C THR A 87 -7.90 13.30 -2.46
N GLU A 88 -7.88 14.60 -2.21
CA GLU A 88 -8.71 15.57 -2.93
C GLU A 88 -8.35 15.65 -4.41
N ALA A 89 -7.08 15.55 -4.76
CA ALA A 89 -6.63 15.52 -6.15
C ALA A 89 -7.18 14.28 -6.88
N VAL A 90 -7.06 13.09 -6.28
CA VAL A 90 -7.59 11.83 -6.84
C VAL A 90 -9.10 11.94 -7.07
N SER A 91 -9.85 12.31 -6.04
CA SER A 91 -11.31 12.48 -6.13
C SER A 91 -11.70 13.46 -7.23
N SER A 92 -10.96 14.55 -7.38
CA SER A 92 -11.23 15.56 -8.41
C SER A 92 -11.00 15.02 -9.81
N PHE A 93 -9.89 14.31 -10.07
CA PHE A 93 -9.64 13.75 -11.39
C PHE A 93 -10.65 12.67 -11.77
N LEU A 94 -11.06 11.81 -10.84
CA LEU A 94 -12.09 10.81 -11.07
C LEU A 94 -13.45 11.46 -11.40
N ASN A 95 -13.85 12.51 -10.65
CA ASN A 95 -15.07 13.25 -10.98
C ASN A 95 -14.98 13.98 -12.32
N SER A 96 -13.81 14.53 -12.67
CA SER A 96 -13.61 15.16 -13.97
C SER A 96 -13.83 14.16 -15.11
N ILE A 97 -13.23 12.96 -15.03
CA ILE A 97 -13.44 11.88 -16.02
C ILE A 97 -14.92 11.48 -16.09
N LYS A 98 -15.59 11.37 -14.94
CA LYS A 98 -17.02 11.01 -14.87
C LYS A 98 -17.93 11.98 -15.63
N TYR A 99 -17.62 13.28 -15.60
CA TYR A 99 -18.44 14.31 -16.27
C TYR A 99 -17.95 14.66 -17.69
N ASP A 100 -16.72 14.30 -18.05
CA ASP A 100 -16.11 14.53 -19.37
C ASP A 100 -16.62 13.53 -20.43
N LYS A 101 -17.86 13.72 -20.87
CA LYS A 101 -18.52 12.84 -21.86
C LYS A 101 -17.81 12.76 -23.22
N ASP A 102 -17.08 13.81 -23.57
CA ASP A 102 -16.35 13.90 -24.84
C ASP A 102 -14.90 13.38 -24.72
N GLY A 103 -14.45 13.04 -23.51
CA GLY A 103 -13.11 12.50 -23.23
C GLY A 103 -11.96 13.47 -23.52
N ARG A 104 -12.22 14.79 -23.50
CA ARG A 104 -11.22 15.81 -23.88
C ARG A 104 -10.14 16.02 -22.84
N LEU A 105 -10.46 15.74 -21.58
CA LEU A 105 -9.62 15.92 -20.39
C LEU A 105 -9.09 14.58 -19.87
N THR A 106 -9.70 13.46 -20.28
CA THR A 106 -9.35 12.10 -19.83
C THR A 106 -7.86 11.82 -19.86
N ASP A 107 -7.17 11.98 -20.99
CA ASP A 107 -5.73 11.66 -21.08
C ASP A 107 -4.86 12.43 -20.05
N GLN A 108 -5.18 13.71 -19.81
CA GLN A 108 -4.44 14.51 -18.83
C GLN A 108 -4.77 14.08 -17.39
N ASN A 109 -6.04 13.81 -17.11
CA ASN A 109 -6.50 13.33 -15.81
C ASN A 109 -5.92 11.96 -15.48
N GLU A 110 -5.89 11.03 -16.44
CA GLU A 110 -5.30 9.70 -16.26
C GLU A 110 -3.81 9.77 -15.98
N LYS A 111 -3.07 10.64 -16.69
CA LYS A 111 -1.64 10.86 -16.42
C LYS A 111 -1.42 11.38 -15.00
N ALA A 112 -2.28 12.29 -14.53
CA ALA A 112 -2.20 12.79 -13.16
C ALA A 112 -2.58 11.71 -12.13
N LEU A 113 -3.61 10.92 -12.36
CA LEU A 113 -4.00 9.80 -11.51
C LEU A 113 -2.91 8.74 -11.43
N LYS A 114 -2.27 8.35 -12.55
CA LYS A 114 -1.13 7.42 -12.55
C LYS A 114 0.04 7.95 -11.70
N TYR A 115 0.34 9.25 -11.78
CA TYR A 115 1.34 9.86 -10.91
C TYR A 115 0.96 9.74 -9.42
N LEU A 116 -0.29 10.03 -9.07
CA LEU A 116 -0.76 9.94 -7.69
C LEU A 116 -0.77 8.49 -7.18
N ALA A 117 -1.20 7.53 -8.00
CA ALA A 117 -1.14 6.10 -7.69
C ALA A 117 0.29 5.65 -7.39
N VAL A 118 1.25 6.00 -8.26
CA VAL A 118 2.67 5.70 -8.02
C VAL A 118 3.18 6.34 -6.73
N SER A 119 2.68 7.53 -6.37
CA SER A 119 3.03 8.15 -5.10
C SER A 119 2.56 7.35 -3.89
N TYR A 120 1.36 6.75 -3.94
CA TYR A 120 0.86 5.85 -2.91
C TYR A 120 1.73 4.59 -2.80
N PHE A 121 2.06 3.96 -3.94
CA PHE A 121 2.93 2.78 -3.95
C PHE A 121 4.33 3.06 -3.37
N ASN A 122 4.88 4.24 -3.65
CA ASN A 122 6.16 4.66 -3.08
C ASN A 122 6.06 4.84 -1.56
N ASP A 123 5.00 5.47 -1.06
CA ASP A 123 4.81 5.63 0.38
C ASP A 123 4.62 4.27 1.08
N ALA A 124 3.91 3.32 0.46
CA ALA A 124 3.82 1.93 0.95
C ALA A 124 5.22 1.28 1.03
N SER A 125 6.02 1.45 -0.02
CA SER A 125 7.39 0.94 -0.09
C SER A 125 8.30 1.56 0.97
N ASP A 126 8.12 2.84 1.27
CA ASP A 126 8.93 3.53 2.28
C ASP A 126 8.56 3.07 3.69
N VAL A 127 7.26 2.92 4.00
CA VAL A 127 6.78 2.30 5.26
C VAL A 127 7.36 0.89 5.43
N ILE A 128 7.35 0.06 4.38
CA ILE A 128 7.92 -1.29 4.39
C ILE A 128 9.41 -1.28 4.78
N LYS A 129 10.20 -0.35 4.22
CA LYS A 129 11.66 -0.25 4.46
C LYS A 129 12.02 0.20 5.87
N GLU A 130 11.13 0.93 6.54
CA GLU A 130 11.35 1.38 7.92
C GLU A 130 11.39 0.22 8.91
N HIS A 131 10.70 -0.90 8.61
CA HIS A 131 10.51 -2.03 9.52
C HIS A 131 10.04 -1.59 10.92
N SER A 132 9.11 -0.63 10.97
CA SER A 132 8.50 -0.15 12.21
C SER A 132 7.22 -0.93 12.49
N SER A 133 7.15 -1.63 13.63
CA SER A 133 5.94 -2.32 14.08
C SER A 133 4.74 -1.37 14.18
N GLU A 134 4.96 -0.13 14.62
CA GLU A 134 3.91 0.88 14.81
C GLU A 134 3.32 1.42 13.49
N ARG A 135 4.10 1.37 12.40
CA ARG A 135 3.74 2.02 11.13
C ARG A 135 3.46 1.04 10.00
N ILE A 136 3.88 -0.23 10.11
CA ILE A 136 3.85 -1.17 8.99
C ILE A 136 2.45 -1.35 8.38
N ASP A 137 1.40 -1.26 9.20
CA ASP A 137 0.00 -1.38 8.76
C ASP A 137 -0.43 -0.25 7.80
N LEU A 138 0.27 0.89 7.80
CA LEU A 138 0.01 1.97 6.84
C LEU A 138 0.34 1.55 5.40
N ALA A 139 1.25 0.60 5.20
CA ALA A 139 1.61 0.13 3.87
C ALA A 139 0.40 -0.47 3.14
N ASP A 140 -0.45 -1.23 3.83
CA ASP A 140 -1.65 -1.84 3.24
C ASP A 140 -2.64 -0.78 2.75
N LYS A 141 -2.83 0.28 3.53
CA LYS A 141 -3.69 1.39 3.14
C LYS A 141 -3.18 2.06 1.87
N TYR A 142 -1.89 2.41 1.85
CA TYR A 142 -1.29 3.04 0.67
C TYR A 142 -1.30 2.12 -0.55
N TYR A 143 -1.04 0.83 -0.36
CA TYR A 143 -1.12 -0.12 -1.46
C TYR A 143 -2.54 -0.26 -1.99
N GLN A 144 -3.54 -0.31 -1.12
CA GLN A 144 -4.95 -0.33 -1.52
C GLN A 144 -5.35 0.92 -2.30
N ASP A 145 -4.96 2.11 -1.86
CA ASP A 145 -5.20 3.37 -2.58
C ASP A 145 -4.54 3.35 -3.98
N TYR A 146 -3.34 2.77 -4.12
CA TYR A 146 -2.71 2.53 -5.42
C TYR A 146 -3.56 1.60 -6.30
N ARG A 147 -3.99 0.45 -5.77
CA ARG A 147 -4.77 -0.55 -6.51
C ARG A 147 -6.09 0.05 -7.00
N ASP A 148 -6.80 0.75 -6.13
CA ASP A 148 -8.10 1.34 -6.44
C ASP A 148 -7.99 2.33 -7.59
N ILE A 149 -6.99 3.21 -7.59
CA ILE A 149 -6.77 4.14 -8.71
C ILE A 149 -6.47 3.39 -10.01
N ILE A 150 -5.62 2.35 -9.98
CA ILE A 150 -5.28 1.60 -11.20
C ILE A 150 -6.49 0.87 -11.78
N LEU A 151 -7.33 0.27 -10.92
CA LEU A 151 -8.54 -0.45 -11.34
C LEU A 151 -9.65 0.50 -11.81
N GLU A 152 -9.76 1.70 -11.23
CA GLU A 152 -10.67 2.74 -11.74
C GLU A 152 -10.25 3.24 -13.13
N LEU A 153 -8.95 3.33 -13.41
CA LEU A 153 -8.44 3.72 -14.72
C LEU A 153 -8.64 2.62 -15.77
N ASN A 154 -8.48 1.36 -15.39
CA ASN A 154 -8.75 0.22 -16.26
C ASN A 154 -9.01 -1.03 -15.42
N SER A 155 -10.28 -1.43 -15.33
CA SER A 155 -10.75 -2.55 -14.49
C SER A 155 -10.18 -3.90 -14.90
N ASP A 156 -9.74 -4.04 -16.15
CA ASP A 156 -9.17 -5.28 -16.69
C ASP A 156 -7.65 -5.39 -16.43
N THR A 157 -7.06 -4.38 -15.77
CA THR A 157 -5.63 -4.40 -15.43
C THR A 157 -5.36 -5.53 -14.44
N SER A 158 -4.54 -6.49 -14.85
CA SER A 158 -4.02 -7.50 -13.93
C SER A 158 -2.98 -6.87 -13.00
N LEU A 159 -3.22 -6.96 -11.69
CA LEU A 159 -2.29 -6.54 -10.66
C LEU A 159 -1.52 -7.70 -10.04
N VAL A 160 -1.71 -8.94 -10.51
CA VAL A 160 -1.16 -10.15 -9.88
C VAL A 160 0.35 -10.06 -9.64
N GLU A 161 1.14 -9.65 -10.64
CA GLU A 161 2.59 -9.50 -10.49
C GLU A 161 2.95 -8.48 -9.40
N LYS A 162 2.23 -7.35 -9.37
CA LYS A 162 2.43 -6.30 -8.37
C LYS A 162 1.96 -6.71 -6.98
N ASP A 163 0.85 -7.45 -6.88
CA ASP A 163 0.30 -7.97 -5.63
C ASP A 163 1.31 -8.98 -5.02
N VAL A 164 1.87 -9.87 -5.84
CA VAL A 164 2.94 -10.80 -5.42
C VAL A 164 4.19 -10.05 -4.95
N GLU A 165 4.68 -9.07 -5.71
CA GLU A 165 5.85 -8.26 -5.31
C GLU A 165 5.62 -7.57 -3.96
N TYR A 166 4.46 -6.94 -3.79
CA TYR A 166 4.08 -6.25 -2.56
C TYR A 166 3.96 -7.21 -1.37
N TYR A 167 3.27 -8.35 -1.53
CA TYR A 167 3.10 -9.30 -0.42
C TYR A 167 4.42 -9.98 -0.03
N LEU A 168 5.32 -10.27 -0.97
CA LEU A 168 6.67 -10.73 -0.64
C LEU A 168 7.47 -9.69 0.17
N ALA A 169 7.33 -8.40 -0.18
CA ALA A 169 7.98 -7.31 0.54
C ALA A 169 7.41 -7.16 1.97
N MET A 170 6.08 -7.21 2.13
CA MET A 170 5.42 -7.20 3.44
C MET A 170 5.82 -8.39 4.29
N SER A 171 5.82 -9.60 3.73
CA SER A 171 6.27 -10.80 4.43
C SER A 171 7.70 -10.63 4.96
N THR A 172 8.60 -10.09 4.14
CA THR A 172 9.98 -9.80 4.54
C THR A 172 10.06 -8.74 5.63
N ALA A 173 9.25 -7.69 5.57
CA ALA A 173 9.23 -6.64 6.59
C ALA A 173 8.75 -7.16 7.94
N HIS A 174 7.63 -7.89 7.97
CA HIS A 174 7.14 -8.51 9.20
C HIS A 174 8.14 -9.51 9.78
N ARG A 175 8.84 -10.29 8.94
CA ARG A 175 9.92 -11.17 9.42
C ARG A 175 11.04 -10.38 10.11
N LYS A 176 11.48 -9.26 9.53
CA LYS A 176 12.53 -8.40 10.14
C LYS A 176 12.07 -7.76 11.44
N ILE A 177 10.80 -7.33 11.53
CA ILE A 177 10.22 -6.80 12.77
C ILE A 177 10.22 -7.88 13.84
N TYR A 178 9.73 -9.08 13.52
CA TYR A 178 9.80 -10.25 14.39
C TYR A 178 11.23 -10.55 14.85
N GLU A 179 12.20 -10.56 13.93
CA GLU A 179 13.60 -10.83 14.25
C GLU A 179 14.28 -9.75 15.10
N SER A 180 13.74 -8.53 15.15
CA SER A 180 14.30 -7.42 15.95
C SER A 180 14.10 -7.63 17.47
N ASP A 181 12.95 -8.19 17.85
CA ASP A 181 12.67 -8.70 19.19
C ASP A 181 11.58 -9.77 19.07
N ARG A 182 11.98 -11.03 19.13
CA ARG A 182 11.08 -12.18 18.88
C ARG A 182 10.10 -12.44 20.01
N VAL A 183 10.26 -11.80 21.16
CA VAL A 183 9.32 -11.91 22.29
C VAL A 183 8.26 -10.82 22.16
N GLU A 184 8.68 -9.57 21.99
CA GLU A 184 7.75 -8.45 21.88
C GLU A 184 6.96 -8.48 20.56
N ASN A 185 7.61 -8.89 19.46
CA ASN A 185 7.03 -8.86 18.12
C ASN A 185 6.57 -10.24 17.62
N ASP A 186 6.22 -11.19 18.51
CA ASP A 186 5.86 -12.56 18.08
C ASP A 186 4.71 -12.59 17.06
N ALA A 187 3.74 -11.69 17.18
CA ALA A 187 2.62 -11.54 16.23
C ALA A 187 3.09 -11.28 14.79
N HIS A 188 4.24 -10.63 14.59
CA HIS A 188 4.77 -10.39 13.25
C HIS A 188 5.27 -11.67 12.56
N TRP A 189 5.56 -12.76 13.30
CA TRP A 189 5.85 -14.05 12.68
C TRP A 189 4.62 -14.62 11.96
N GLU A 190 3.43 -14.51 12.59
CA GLU A 190 2.16 -14.94 11.99
C GLU A 190 1.84 -14.07 10.76
N MET A 191 1.93 -12.75 10.89
CA MET A 191 1.74 -11.82 9.78
C MET A 191 2.66 -12.10 8.59
N SER A 192 3.95 -12.37 8.86
CA SER A 192 4.90 -12.74 7.80
C SER A 192 4.43 -13.96 7.00
N ASN A 193 3.89 -14.98 7.69
CA ASN A 193 3.36 -16.19 7.08
C ASN A 193 2.02 -15.98 6.37
N GLU A 194 1.16 -15.08 6.87
CA GLU A 194 -0.09 -14.70 6.20
C GLU A 194 0.19 -14.01 4.86
N TYR A 195 1.15 -13.10 4.79
CA TYR A 195 1.54 -12.51 3.51
C TYR A 195 2.12 -13.54 2.53
N MET A 196 2.89 -14.53 3.01
CA MET A 196 3.31 -15.64 2.15
C MET A 196 2.12 -16.45 1.64
N ASN A 197 1.06 -16.64 2.45
CA ASN A 197 -0.16 -17.31 1.97
C ASN A 197 -0.84 -16.48 0.87
N LYS A 198 -0.93 -15.16 1.03
CA LYS A 198 -1.47 -14.27 -0.04
C LYS A 198 -0.68 -14.40 -1.34
N VAL A 199 0.65 -14.56 -1.26
CA VAL A 199 1.48 -14.87 -2.44
C VAL A 199 1.10 -16.21 -3.04
N LEU A 200 0.98 -17.26 -2.23
CA LEU A 200 0.66 -18.62 -2.70
C LEU A 200 -0.77 -18.76 -3.25
N ASP A 201 -1.71 -17.91 -2.81
CA ASP A 201 -3.05 -17.85 -3.37
C ASP A 201 -3.04 -17.29 -4.82
N LEU A 202 -2.06 -16.42 -5.13
CA LEU A 202 -1.88 -15.81 -6.45
C LEU A 202 -0.92 -16.59 -7.36
N ASP A 203 0.17 -17.09 -6.78
CA ASP A 203 1.18 -17.91 -7.42
C ASP A 203 1.49 -19.13 -6.55
N PRO A 204 0.74 -20.23 -6.72
CA PRO A 204 0.94 -21.48 -5.98
C PRO A 204 2.32 -22.12 -6.21
N ASN A 205 3.06 -21.69 -7.23
CA ASN A 205 4.40 -22.17 -7.56
C ASN A 205 5.49 -21.15 -7.22
N SER A 206 5.17 -20.13 -6.40
CA SER A 206 6.16 -19.15 -5.94
C SER A 206 7.23 -19.83 -5.09
N PHE A 207 8.42 -19.99 -5.68
CA PHE A 207 9.59 -20.52 -4.99
C PHE A 207 9.90 -19.71 -3.74
N GLU A 208 9.90 -18.38 -3.87
CA GLU A 208 10.23 -17.44 -2.80
C GLU A 208 9.30 -17.61 -1.60
N ALA A 209 7.99 -17.76 -1.80
CA ALA A 209 7.04 -17.94 -0.71
C ALA A 209 7.21 -19.30 -0.03
N TRP A 210 7.30 -20.41 -0.79
CA TRP A 210 7.50 -21.74 -0.19
C TRP A 210 8.81 -21.83 0.59
N PHE A 211 9.91 -21.35 0.00
CA PHE A 211 11.21 -21.32 0.65
C PHE A 211 11.17 -20.46 1.92
N SER A 212 10.58 -19.27 1.85
CA SER A 212 10.48 -18.35 2.99
C SER A 212 9.63 -18.92 4.13
N LYS A 213 8.55 -19.65 3.83
CA LYS A 213 7.77 -20.38 4.86
C LYS A 213 8.64 -21.43 5.54
N GLY A 214 9.34 -22.26 4.77
CA GLY A 214 10.24 -23.26 5.31
C GLY A 214 11.30 -22.66 6.24
N VAL A 215 11.97 -21.59 5.81
CA VAL A 215 12.93 -20.84 6.63
C VAL A 215 12.29 -20.27 7.89
N SER A 216 11.09 -19.68 7.77
CA SER A 216 10.35 -19.08 8.88
C SER A 216 10.03 -20.08 10.00
N TYR A 217 9.52 -21.25 9.65
CA TYR A 217 9.22 -22.33 10.61
C TYR A 217 10.48 -22.93 11.23
N TYR A 218 11.52 -23.17 10.43
CA TYR A 218 12.80 -23.65 10.93
C TYR A 218 13.42 -22.67 11.93
N ASN A 219 13.48 -21.39 11.58
CA ASN A 219 14.08 -20.34 12.41
C ASN A 219 13.32 -20.12 13.72
N ARG A 220 11.98 -20.33 13.75
CA ARG A 220 11.19 -20.26 14.99
C ARG A 220 11.57 -21.41 15.93
N GLY A 221 11.65 -22.63 15.41
CA GLY A 221 12.08 -23.78 16.19
C GLY A 221 13.52 -23.69 16.68
N ALA A 222 14.46 -23.34 15.79
CA ALA A 222 15.87 -23.19 16.14
C ALA A 222 16.11 -22.13 17.23
N TYR A 223 15.46 -20.97 17.12
CA TYR A 223 15.57 -19.90 18.12
C TYR A 223 15.09 -20.34 19.51
N ASN A 224 13.99 -21.09 19.57
CA ASN A 224 13.48 -21.60 20.84
C ASN A 224 14.44 -22.63 21.46
N LEU A 225 15.08 -23.49 20.66
CA LEU A 225 16.11 -24.42 21.13
C LEU A 225 17.34 -23.69 21.69
N GLU A 226 17.81 -22.63 21.03
CA GLU A 226 18.95 -21.83 21.49
C GLU A 226 18.73 -21.20 22.87
N ARG A 227 17.48 -20.96 23.25
CA ARG A 227 17.11 -20.36 24.53
C ARG A 227 16.93 -21.35 25.67
N LEU A 228 16.89 -22.65 25.40
CA LEU A 228 16.68 -23.70 26.42
C LEU A 228 17.61 -23.61 27.65
N PRO A 229 18.90 -23.20 27.55
CA PRO A 229 19.75 -23.05 28.74
C PRO A 229 19.29 -21.97 29.73
N TYR A 230 18.35 -21.10 29.32
CA TYR A 230 17.93 -19.91 30.06
C TYR A 230 16.45 -19.95 30.49
N VAL A 231 15.75 -21.07 30.25
CA VAL A 231 14.32 -21.23 30.61
C VAL A 231 14.16 -22.04 31.90
N ASP A 232 12.97 -21.96 32.51
CA ASP A 232 12.65 -22.78 33.67
C ASP A 232 12.63 -24.27 33.29
N ILE A 233 13.11 -25.13 34.20
CA ILE A 233 13.08 -26.59 34.03
C ILE A 233 11.64 -27.11 33.78
N TYR A 234 10.63 -26.44 34.32
CA TYR A 234 9.23 -26.79 34.09
C TYR A 234 8.78 -26.53 32.64
N ASP A 235 9.38 -25.54 31.95
CA ASP A 235 9.03 -25.17 30.58
C ASP A 235 9.90 -25.90 29.53
N LEU A 236 11.03 -26.49 29.94
CA LEU A 236 12.04 -27.10 29.07
C LEU A 236 11.44 -28.10 28.06
N TYR A 237 10.66 -29.07 28.52
CA TYR A 237 10.11 -30.11 27.66
C TYR A 237 9.07 -29.57 26.68
N GLN A 238 8.28 -28.57 27.11
CA GLN A 238 7.29 -27.94 26.26
C GLN A 238 7.97 -27.17 25.13
N ILE A 239 8.94 -26.32 25.47
CA ILE A 239 9.69 -25.53 24.48
C ILE A 239 10.43 -26.44 23.51
N GLN A 240 11.06 -27.51 24.00
CA GLN A 240 11.70 -28.49 23.12
C GLN A 240 10.70 -29.13 22.15
N SER A 241 9.53 -29.58 22.65
CA SER A 241 8.50 -30.20 21.82
C SER A 241 7.96 -29.24 20.75
N GLU A 242 7.65 -28.00 21.12
CA GLU A 242 7.16 -26.97 20.19
C GLU A 242 8.22 -26.59 19.14
N SER A 243 9.49 -26.56 19.55
CA SER A 243 10.60 -26.31 18.64
C SER A 243 10.74 -27.41 17.59
N MET A 244 10.70 -28.67 18.02
CA MET A 244 10.76 -29.81 17.12
C MET A 244 9.57 -29.85 16.16
N ARG A 245 8.35 -29.54 16.65
CA ARG A 245 7.16 -29.41 15.80
C ARG A 245 7.33 -28.31 14.75
N SER A 246 7.93 -27.18 15.12
CA SER A 246 8.19 -26.08 14.18
C SER A 246 9.21 -26.47 13.11
N ILE A 247 10.29 -27.16 13.50
CA ILE A 247 11.30 -27.69 12.55
C ILE A 247 10.66 -28.75 11.63
N GLU A 248 9.81 -29.62 12.16
CA GLU A 248 9.07 -30.60 11.36
C GLU A 248 8.14 -29.94 10.35
N MET A 249 7.43 -28.89 10.74
CA MET A 249 6.56 -28.10 9.85
C MET A 249 7.34 -27.39 8.73
N ALA A 250 8.64 -27.13 8.89
CA ALA A 250 9.46 -26.56 7.83
C ALA A 250 9.65 -27.52 6.64
N LEU A 251 9.66 -28.84 6.88
CA LEU A 251 9.91 -29.85 5.85
C LEU A 251 8.97 -29.75 4.64
N PRO A 252 7.62 -29.81 4.78
CA PRO A 252 6.74 -29.79 3.62
C PRO A 252 6.93 -28.53 2.77
N PHE A 253 7.18 -27.38 3.39
CA PHE A 253 7.43 -26.13 2.66
C PHE A 253 8.77 -26.16 1.91
N MET A 254 9.83 -26.67 2.54
CA MET A 254 11.14 -26.78 1.92
C MET A 254 11.16 -27.81 0.79
N TYR A 255 10.41 -28.91 0.94
CA TYR A 255 10.21 -29.89 -0.13
C TYR A 255 9.43 -29.30 -1.30
N ARG A 256 8.38 -28.49 -1.06
CA ARG A 256 7.69 -27.76 -2.15
C ARG A 256 8.64 -26.82 -2.89
N ALA A 257 9.46 -26.05 -2.17
CA ALA A 257 10.46 -25.19 -2.81
C ALA A 257 11.47 -26.00 -3.65
N TYR A 258 11.90 -27.17 -3.16
CA TYR A 258 12.78 -28.08 -3.88
C TYR A 258 12.14 -28.71 -5.12
N GLU A 259 10.85 -29.05 -5.06
CA GLU A 259 10.08 -29.55 -6.20
C GLU A 259 9.95 -28.50 -7.31
N ILE A 260 9.80 -27.23 -6.93
CA ILE A 260 9.72 -26.10 -7.87
C ILE A 260 11.07 -25.83 -8.52
N ASP A 261 12.14 -25.76 -7.73
CA ASP A 261 13.49 -25.55 -8.24
C ASP A 261 14.54 -26.31 -7.42
N SER A 262 14.85 -27.52 -7.89
CA SER A 262 15.84 -28.41 -7.28
C SER A 262 17.28 -27.96 -7.51
N THR A 263 17.52 -26.89 -8.27
CA THR A 263 18.85 -26.34 -8.54
C THR A 263 19.33 -25.34 -7.51
N LYS A 264 18.42 -24.92 -6.62
CA LYS A 264 18.70 -23.95 -5.56
C LYS A 264 19.45 -24.63 -4.42
N ILE A 265 20.77 -24.46 -4.42
CA ILE A 265 21.67 -25.04 -3.41
C ILE A 265 21.26 -24.70 -1.97
N ASP A 266 20.66 -23.53 -1.73
CA ASP A 266 20.22 -23.12 -0.39
C ASP A 266 19.05 -23.96 0.13
N VAL A 267 18.18 -24.44 -0.76
CA VAL A 267 17.09 -25.38 -0.42
C VAL A 267 17.66 -26.74 -0.05
N ILE A 268 18.64 -27.22 -0.83
CA ILE A 268 19.31 -28.51 -0.57
C ILE A 268 20.02 -28.47 0.79
N ARG A 269 20.73 -27.36 1.08
CA ARG A 269 21.36 -27.13 2.39
C ARG A 269 20.34 -27.09 3.52
N ALA A 270 19.22 -26.38 3.32
CA ALA A 270 18.17 -26.30 4.33
C ALA A 270 17.54 -27.67 4.58
N LEU A 271 17.24 -28.45 3.54
CA LEU A 271 16.71 -29.82 3.66
C LEU A 271 17.68 -30.74 4.39
N LYS A 272 18.98 -30.68 4.09
CA LYS A 272 20.01 -31.41 4.84
C LYS A 272 19.95 -31.08 6.34
N ILE A 273 19.93 -29.79 6.69
CA ILE A 273 19.94 -29.35 8.08
C ILE A 273 18.66 -29.77 8.81
N ILE A 274 17.50 -29.57 8.18
CA ILE A 274 16.20 -29.94 8.75
C ILE A 274 16.12 -31.46 8.97
N THR A 275 16.51 -32.25 7.97
CA THR A 275 16.48 -33.72 8.07
C THR A 275 17.46 -34.25 9.12
N PHE A 276 18.66 -33.67 9.24
CA PHE A 276 19.59 -33.97 10.32
C PHE A 276 18.99 -33.68 11.71
N ASN A 277 18.41 -32.49 11.92
CA ASN A 277 17.80 -32.11 13.19
C ASN A 277 16.62 -33.02 13.59
N LEU A 278 15.95 -33.62 12.60
CA LEU A 278 14.84 -34.55 12.79
C LEU A 278 15.28 -36.02 12.88
N ASN A 279 16.59 -36.30 12.98
CA ASN A 279 17.17 -37.64 13.00
C ASN A 279 16.81 -38.50 11.77
N LYS A 280 16.67 -37.86 10.59
CA LYS A 280 16.46 -38.53 9.30
C LYS A 280 17.79 -38.67 8.57
N GLU A 281 18.69 -39.47 9.13
CA GLU A 281 20.10 -39.58 8.71
C GLU A 281 20.26 -39.92 7.21
N GLU A 282 19.52 -40.91 6.71
CA GLU A 282 19.58 -41.31 5.29
C GLU A 282 19.19 -40.16 4.33
N GLU A 283 18.16 -39.38 4.67
CA GLU A 283 17.75 -38.21 3.88
C GLU A 283 18.80 -37.11 3.94
N SER A 284 19.35 -36.84 5.12
CA SER A 284 20.42 -35.85 5.32
C SER A 284 21.66 -36.20 4.50
N ASP A 285 22.09 -37.46 4.53
CA ASP A 285 23.25 -37.95 3.78
C ASP A 285 23.04 -37.84 2.27
N ARG A 286 21.82 -38.13 1.80
CA ARG A 286 21.46 -37.92 0.39
C ARG A 286 21.59 -36.46 -0.02
N PHE A 287 21.10 -35.51 0.80
CA PHE A 287 21.25 -34.09 0.49
C PHE A 287 22.71 -33.62 0.58
N GLN A 288 23.51 -34.20 1.47
CA GLN A 288 24.96 -33.94 1.52
C GLN A 288 25.65 -34.37 0.23
N GLN A 289 25.34 -35.55 -0.30
CA GLN A 289 25.88 -36.02 -1.60
C GLN A 289 25.49 -35.08 -2.74
N LEU A 290 24.22 -34.65 -2.80
CA LEU A 290 23.77 -33.67 -3.80
C LEU A 290 24.58 -32.36 -3.71
N ILE A 291 24.84 -31.84 -2.52
CA ILE A 291 25.66 -30.62 -2.34
C ILE A 291 27.08 -30.82 -2.91
N GLU A 292 27.67 -31.98 -2.70
CA GLU A 292 29.01 -32.32 -3.21
C GLU A 292 29.03 -32.41 -4.73
N GLU A 293 28.02 -33.02 -5.34
CA GLU A 293 27.84 -33.07 -6.81
C GLU A 293 27.75 -31.64 -7.39
N TYR A 294 26.93 -30.76 -6.81
CA TYR A 294 26.82 -29.35 -7.22
C TYR A 294 28.14 -28.57 -7.13
N GLY A 295 29.01 -28.93 -6.17
CA GLY A 295 30.31 -28.28 -5.97
C GLY A 295 31.37 -28.69 -7.00
N ASN A 296 31.20 -29.85 -7.63
CA ASN A 296 32.13 -30.40 -8.62
C ASN A 296 31.81 -29.95 -10.07
N ASP A 297 30.62 -29.39 -10.31
CA ASP A 297 30.16 -28.90 -11.62
C ASP A 297 30.47 -27.40 -11.88
N LYS A 298 31.27 -26.75 -11.02
CA LYS A 298 31.73 -25.36 -11.16
C LYS A 298 33.24 -25.26 -11.37
#